data_AF-A0A2X2JWY5-F1
#
_entry.id   AF-A0A2X2JWY5-F1
#
_cell.length_a   1.000
_cell.length_b   1.000
_cell.length_c   1.000
_cell.angle_alpha   90.00
_cell.angle_beta   90.00
_cell.angle_gamma   90.00
#
_symmetry.space_group_name_H-M   'P 1'
#
loop_
_entity.id
_entity.type
_entity.pdbx_description
1 polymer ?
#
loop_
_entity_poly.entity_id
_entity_poly.type
_entity_poly.pdbx_seq_one_letter_code
_entity_poly.pdbx_strand_id
1 'polypeptide(L)'
;MQYSAKQFIQEFVKFDEQSKYLEVSRQAFNNLPNSLKMVVLDCLLSKYYELFNISAKTYEEWFKQFSSKKAQFSINLTDKWIIQIAYGKLIIMAKNNGDTYFRVQTIEKPGNYILTNID
;
A
#
# COMPACT_ATOMS: atom_id res chain seq x y z
N MET A 1 9.68 21.48 4.14
CA MET A 1 8.21 21.56 4.05
C MET A 1 7.63 20.49 4.96
N GLN A 2 6.88 20.87 6.02
CA GLN A 2 6.11 19.90 6.81
C GLN A 2 4.80 19.65 6.05
N TYR A 3 4.65 18.47 5.44
CA TYR A 3 3.36 18.07 4.91
C TYR A 3 2.42 17.74 6.08
N SER A 4 1.20 18.26 6.06
CA SER A 4 0.13 17.66 6.87
C SER A 4 -0.27 16.31 6.24
N ALA A 5 -0.73 15.37 7.06
CA ALA A 5 -1.14 14.05 6.56
C ALA A 5 -2.21 14.17 5.46
N LYS A 6 -3.15 15.12 5.60
CA LYS A 6 -4.19 15.39 4.61
C LYS A 6 -3.63 15.88 3.28
N GLN A 7 -2.67 16.80 3.29
CA GLN A 7 -2.02 17.29 2.06
C GLN A 7 -1.26 16.17 1.36
N PHE A 8 -0.50 15.38 2.11
CA PHE A 8 0.18 14.22 1.54
C PHE A 8 -0.79 13.24 0.88
N ILE A 9 -1.92 12.97 1.56
CA ILE A 9 -2.96 12.09 1.03
C ILE A 9 -3.54 12.64 -0.28
N GLN A 10 -3.86 13.93 -0.33
CA GLN A 10 -4.42 14.55 -1.54
C GLN A 10 -3.45 14.55 -2.73
N GLU A 11 -2.15 14.73 -2.49
CA GLU A 11 -1.16 14.85 -3.56
C GLU A 11 -0.59 13.50 -4.02
N PHE A 12 -0.42 12.54 -3.11
CA PHE A 12 0.35 11.32 -3.38
C PHE A 12 -0.47 10.03 -3.33
N VAL A 13 -1.71 10.08 -2.83
CA VAL A 13 -2.56 8.89 -2.72
C VAL A 13 -3.60 8.88 -3.83
N LYS A 14 -3.60 7.80 -4.60
CA LYS A 14 -4.64 7.49 -5.59
C LYS A 14 -5.68 6.60 -4.94
N PHE A 15 -6.93 7.00 -5.03
CA PHE A 15 -8.06 6.24 -4.50
C PHE A 15 -8.98 5.81 -5.64
N ASP A 16 -9.36 4.55 -5.62
CA ASP A 16 -10.47 4.00 -6.39
C ASP A 16 -11.54 3.53 -5.38
N GLU A 17 -12.66 4.26 -5.35
CA GLU A 17 -13.75 3.97 -4.42
C GLU A 17 -14.57 2.74 -4.83
N GLN A 18 -14.60 2.38 -6.13
CA GLN A 18 -15.34 1.21 -6.62
C GLN A 18 -14.65 -0.09 -6.20
N SER A 19 -13.32 -0.12 -6.35
CA SER A 19 -12.49 -1.28 -6.02
C SER A 19 -12.02 -1.30 -4.57
N LYS A 20 -12.33 -0.25 -3.79
CA LYS A 20 -11.77 0.00 -2.45
C LYS A 20 -10.24 -0.16 -2.45
N TYR A 21 -9.63 0.38 -3.49
CA TYR A 21 -8.22 0.27 -3.78
C TYR A 21 -7.55 1.62 -3.51
N LEU A 22 -6.43 1.57 -2.81
CA LEU A 22 -5.62 2.72 -2.48
C LEU A 22 -4.20 2.45 -2.91
N GLU A 23 -3.59 3.40 -3.60
CA GLU A 23 -2.18 3.34 -3.99
C GLU A 23 -1.43 4.61 -3.57
N VAL A 24 -0.25 4.42 -2.99
CA VAL A 24 0.70 5.49 -2.68
C VAL A 24 2.12 5.09 -3.07
N SER A 25 2.93 6.07 -3.49
CA SER A 25 4.37 5.82 -3.71
C SER A 25 5.05 5.41 -2.39
N ARG A 26 5.69 4.25 -2.39
CA ARG A 26 6.47 3.74 -1.25
C ARG A 26 7.60 4.69 -0.89
N GLN A 27 8.26 5.26 -1.90
CA GLN A 27 9.36 6.19 -1.69
C GLN A 27 8.85 7.50 -1.05
N ALA A 28 7.76 8.06 -1.56
CA ALA A 28 7.15 9.26 -1.00
C ALA A 28 6.71 9.02 0.45
N PHE A 29 6.08 7.87 0.71
CA PHE A 29 5.66 7.48 2.06
C PHE A 29 6.85 7.28 3.02
N ASN A 30 7.92 6.61 2.57
CA ASN A 30 9.08 6.34 3.41
C ASN A 30 9.90 7.59 3.74
N ASN A 31 9.85 8.62 2.89
CA ASN A 31 10.48 9.92 3.14
C ASN A 31 9.80 10.74 4.24
N LEU A 32 8.58 10.39 4.64
CA LEU A 32 7.89 11.07 5.74
C LEU A 32 8.54 10.73 7.10
N PRO A 33 8.41 11.59 8.12
CA PRO A 33 8.74 11.23 9.50
C PRO A 33 7.82 10.12 10.02
N ASN A 34 8.29 9.25 10.92
CA ASN A 34 7.48 8.15 11.47
C ASN A 34 6.17 8.62 12.11
N SER A 35 6.18 9.75 12.82
CA SER A 35 4.97 10.37 13.39
C SER A 35 3.95 10.68 12.30
N LEU A 36 4.39 11.22 11.16
CA LEU A 36 3.51 11.54 10.04
C LEU A 36 3.06 10.28 9.28
N LYS A 37 3.92 9.26 9.15
CA LYS A 37 3.53 7.96 8.58
C LYS A 37 2.39 7.31 9.36
N MET A 38 2.43 7.39 10.70
CA MET A 38 1.36 6.88 11.55
C MET A 38 0.06 7.63 11.27
N VAL A 39 0.08 8.97 11.29
CA VAL A 39 -1.12 9.79 11.02
C VAL A 39 -1.65 9.58 9.61
N VAL A 40 -0.78 9.43 8.60
CA VAL A 40 -1.21 9.13 7.23
C VAL A 40 -1.90 7.78 7.17
N LEU A 41 -1.28 6.70 7.68
CA LEU A 41 -1.94 5.40 7.68
C LEU A 41 -3.23 5.41 8.48
N ASP A 42 -3.26 6.05 9.63
CA ASP A 42 -4.46 6.15 10.47
C ASP A 42 -5.59 6.89 9.73
N CYS A 43 -5.27 7.96 9.02
CA CYS A 43 -6.21 8.68 8.17
C CYS A 43 -6.68 7.86 6.95
N LEU A 44 -5.78 7.07 6.34
CA LEU A 44 -6.13 6.21 5.21
C LEU A 44 -7.02 5.04 5.64
N LEU A 45 -6.71 4.46 6.79
CA LEU A 45 -7.44 3.34 7.37
C LEU A 45 -8.79 3.83 7.91
N SER A 46 -8.85 4.90 8.69
CA SER A 46 -10.11 5.43 9.23
C SER A 46 -11.18 5.76 8.18
N LYS A 47 -10.80 6.06 6.92
CA LYS A 47 -11.76 6.26 5.82
C LYS A 47 -12.54 4.98 5.48
N TYR A 48 -11.96 3.81 5.70
CA TYR A 48 -12.55 2.51 5.34
C TYR A 48 -12.88 1.62 6.55
N TYR A 49 -12.41 1.98 7.76
CA TYR A 49 -12.57 1.17 8.96
C TYR A 49 -12.98 2.00 10.16
N GLU A 50 -14.02 1.52 10.84
CA GLU A 50 -14.25 1.93 12.23
C GLU A 50 -13.15 1.33 13.10
N LEU A 51 -12.21 2.19 13.50
CA LEU A 51 -11.28 2.03 14.63
C LEU A 51 -10.49 0.72 14.65
N PHE A 52 -9.46 0.63 13.81
CA PHE A 52 -8.38 -0.31 14.12
C PHE A 52 -7.58 0.18 15.32
N ASN A 53 -7.59 -0.60 16.40
CA ASN A 53 -6.72 -0.34 17.54
C ASN A 53 -5.30 -0.88 17.26
N ILE A 54 -4.62 -0.26 16.29
CA ILE A 54 -3.26 -0.65 15.88
C ILE A 54 -2.28 -0.13 16.93
N SER A 55 -1.53 -1.04 17.54
CA SER A 55 -0.50 -0.65 18.49
C SER A 55 0.63 0.10 17.79
N ALA A 56 1.29 1.03 18.50
CA ALA A 56 2.47 1.73 17.97
C ALA A 56 3.58 0.75 17.51
N LYS A 57 3.73 -0.38 18.23
CA LYS A 57 4.68 -1.43 17.87
C LYS A 57 4.37 -2.06 16.51
N THR A 58 3.10 -2.28 16.21
CA THR A 58 2.65 -2.80 14.90
C THR A 58 3.00 -1.83 13.78
N TYR A 59 2.78 -0.52 13.98
CA TYR A 59 3.19 0.50 13.02
C TYR A 59 4.71 0.51 12.78
N GLU A 60 5.52 0.41 13.83
CA GLU A 60 6.98 0.34 13.68
C GLU A 60 7.43 -0.88 12.89
N GLU A 61 6.83 -2.05 13.14
CA GLU A 61 7.11 -3.27 12.38
C GLU A 61 6.75 -3.09 10.90
N TRP A 62 5.60 -2.47 10.61
CA TRP A 62 5.22 -2.16 9.23
C TRP A 62 6.20 -1.19 8.59
N PHE A 63 6.63 -0.13 9.27
CA PHE A 63 7.60 0.82 8.72
C PHE A 63 8.95 0.17 8.43
N LYS A 64 9.40 -0.77 9.27
CA LYS A 64 10.60 -1.58 9.00
C LYS A 64 10.41 -2.42 7.74
N GLN A 65 9.25 -3.07 7.57
CA GLN A 65 8.95 -3.83 6.37
C GLN A 65 8.86 -2.93 5.13
N PHE A 66 8.16 -1.79 5.21
CA PHE A 66 8.05 -0.80 4.14
C PHE A 66 9.39 -0.19 3.77
N SER A 67 10.37 -0.16 4.65
CA SER A 67 11.73 0.31 4.34
C SER A 67 12.65 -0.79 3.81
N SER A 68 12.22 -2.06 3.85
CA SER A 68 13.05 -3.20 3.42
C SER A 68 13.37 -3.17 1.92
N LYS A 69 14.45 -3.81 1.47
CA LYS A 69 14.73 -3.93 0.03
C LYS A 69 13.83 -4.93 -0.70
N LYS A 70 12.90 -5.60 -0.01
CA LYS A 70 11.97 -6.54 -0.63
C LYS A 70 11.09 -5.78 -1.60
N ALA A 71 11.12 -6.18 -2.88
CA ALA A 71 10.34 -5.54 -3.93
C ALA A 71 8.83 -5.79 -3.76
N GLN A 72 8.47 -6.93 -3.16
CA GLN A 72 7.12 -7.46 -3.11
C GLN A 72 6.85 -8.16 -1.77
N PHE A 73 5.81 -7.75 -1.05
CA PHE A 73 5.29 -8.46 0.13
C PHE A 73 3.89 -7.97 0.51
N SER A 74 3.16 -8.78 1.27
CA SER A 74 1.83 -8.46 1.78
C SER A 74 1.79 -8.58 3.30
N ILE A 75 1.13 -7.63 3.95
CA ILE A 75 0.85 -7.62 5.38
C ILE A 75 -0.66 -7.77 5.55
N ASN A 76 -1.09 -8.76 6.32
CA ASN A 76 -2.49 -8.89 6.69
C ASN A 76 -2.84 -7.82 7.73
N LEU A 77 -3.82 -6.96 7.42
CA LEU A 77 -4.42 -6.03 8.37
C LEU A 77 -5.50 -6.73 9.19
N THR A 78 -6.40 -7.42 8.49
CA THR A 78 -7.51 -8.21 9.05
C THR A 78 -7.79 -9.41 8.18
N ASP A 79 -8.82 -10.18 8.52
CA ASP A 79 -9.38 -11.20 7.63
C ASP A 79 -9.86 -10.64 6.28
N LYS A 80 -10.21 -9.35 6.22
CA LYS A 80 -10.78 -8.73 5.03
C LYS A 80 -9.85 -7.76 4.31
N TRP A 81 -8.70 -7.40 4.87
CA TRP A 81 -7.85 -6.34 4.32
C TRP A 81 -6.37 -6.65 4.41
N ILE A 82 -5.62 -6.14 3.43
CA ILE A 82 -4.17 -6.29 3.31
C ILE A 82 -3.51 -4.97 2.93
N ILE A 83 -2.27 -4.79 3.39
CA ILE A 83 -1.34 -3.84 2.79
C ILE A 83 -0.39 -4.63 1.90
N GLN A 84 -0.28 -4.24 0.65
CA GLN A 84 0.64 -4.82 -0.30
C GLN A 84 1.71 -3.81 -0.70
N ILE A 85 2.95 -4.26 -0.77
CA ILE A 85 4.04 -3.52 -1.37
C ILE A 85 4.39 -4.21 -2.68
N ALA A 86 4.38 -3.48 -3.78
CA ALA A 86 4.74 -3.99 -5.10
C ALA A 86 5.36 -2.89 -5.97
N TYR A 87 6.49 -3.17 -6.60
CA TYR A 87 7.14 -2.26 -7.58
C TYR A 87 7.32 -0.82 -7.08
N GLY A 88 7.66 -0.63 -5.80
CA GLY A 88 7.84 0.70 -5.22
C GLY A 88 6.54 1.44 -4.88
N LYS A 89 5.41 0.74 -4.86
CA LYS A 89 4.11 1.23 -4.43
C LYS A 89 3.67 0.54 -3.15
N LEU A 90 2.94 1.27 -2.31
CA LEU A 90 2.21 0.76 -1.16
C LEU A 90 0.73 0.82 -1.52
N ILE A 91 0.08 -0.32 -1.42
CA ILE A 91 -1.29 -0.55 -1.84
C ILE A 91 -2.08 -1.02 -0.62
N ILE A 92 -3.27 -0.47 -0.39
CA ILE A 92 -4.21 -0.94 0.63
C ILE A 92 -5.49 -1.35 -0.08
N MET A 93 -5.93 -2.59 0.14
CA MET A 93 -7.09 -3.15 -0.55
C MET A 93 -7.77 -4.25 0.24
N ALA A 94 -9.04 -4.50 -0.08
CA ALA A 94 -9.79 -5.61 0.50
C ALA A 94 -9.26 -6.93 -0.06
N LYS A 95 -9.23 -7.97 0.77
CA LYS A 95 -9.00 -9.34 0.32
C LYS A 95 -10.17 -9.73 -0.57
N ASN A 96 -9.95 -9.75 -1.88
CA ASN A 96 -10.86 -10.42 -2.79
C ASN A 96 -10.58 -11.92 -2.76
N ASN A 97 -11.65 -12.73 -2.75
CA ASN A 97 -11.63 -14.19 -2.65
C ASN A 97 -11.01 -14.91 -3.88
N GLY A 98 -10.18 -14.26 -4.69
CA GLY A 98 -9.63 -14.90 -5.90
C GLY A 98 -8.65 -14.08 -6.72
N ASP A 99 -8.58 -12.76 -6.57
CA ASP A 99 -7.72 -11.95 -7.44
C ASP A 99 -6.83 -10.99 -6.67
N THR A 100 -5.61 -10.89 -7.18
CA THR A 100 -4.50 -10.02 -6.77
C THR A 100 -3.82 -10.37 -5.45
N TYR A 101 -2.86 -11.30 -5.50
CA TYR A 101 -1.80 -11.35 -4.49
C TYR A 101 -0.44 -11.04 -5.08
N PHE A 102 -0.15 -11.48 -6.29
CA PHE A 102 0.88 -10.93 -7.17
C PHE A 102 0.47 -11.46 -8.54
N ARG A 103 0.08 -10.62 -9.51
CA ARG A 103 0.13 -11.07 -10.90
C ARG A 103 1.62 -11.12 -11.26
N VAL A 104 2.30 -12.16 -10.78
CA VAL A 104 3.63 -12.50 -11.25
C VAL A 104 3.43 -12.89 -12.71
N GLN A 105 3.77 -12.00 -13.63
CA GLN A 105 3.97 -12.41 -15.00
C GLN A 105 5.29 -13.18 -15.02
N THR A 106 5.21 -14.49 -14.83
CA THR A 106 6.37 -15.37 -14.98
C THR A 106 6.69 -15.45 -16.46
N ILE A 107 7.82 -14.88 -16.87
CA ILE A 107 8.34 -15.01 -18.22
C ILE A 107 9.04 -16.37 -18.31
N GLU A 108 8.33 -17.39 -18.81
CA GLU A 108 8.82 -18.77 -18.85
C GLU A 108 9.84 -19.04 -19.98
N LYS A 109 9.95 -18.14 -20.96
CA LYS A 109 10.82 -18.32 -22.14
C LYS A 109 11.49 -17.01 -22.54
N PRO A 110 12.70 -17.01 -23.11
CA PRO A 110 13.24 -15.82 -23.77
C PRO A 110 12.42 -15.51 -25.04
N GLY A 111 11.99 -14.26 -25.20
CA GLY A 111 11.19 -13.81 -26.34
C GLY A 111 10.80 -12.34 -26.24
N ASN A 112 10.20 -11.80 -27.31
CA ASN A 112 9.66 -10.45 -27.33
C ASN A 112 8.21 -10.46 -26.83
N TYR A 113 7.89 -9.58 -25.88
CA TYR A 113 6.56 -9.48 -25.27
C TYR A 113 5.90 -8.16 -25.62
N ILE A 114 4.64 -8.23 -26.06
CA ILE A 114 3.79 -7.06 -26.22
C ILE A 114 2.89 -7.00 -24.99
N LEU A 115 3.12 -6.00 -24.13
CA LEU A 115 2.28 -5.73 -22.97
C LEU A 115 1.16 -4.79 -23.41
N THR A 116 0.00 -5.35 -23.75
CA THR A 116 -1.24 -4.56 -23.85
C THR A 116 -1.76 -4.31 -22.44
N ASN A 117 -1.60 -3.08 -21.96
CA ASN A 117 -2.32 -2.63 -20.77
C ASN A 117 -3.82 -2.74 -21.09
N ILE A 118 -4.53 -3.53 -20.30
CA ILE A 118 -5.98 -3.61 -20.36
C ILE A 118 -6.49 -2.51 -19.42
N ASP A 119 -7.30 -1.61 -19.98
CA ASP A 119 -8.02 -0.54 -19.28
C ASP A 119 -8.86 -1.03 -18.09
#